data_AF-A0AAV0IFC6-F1
#
_entry.id   AF-A0AAV0IFC6-F1
#
_cell.length_a   1.000
_cell.length_b   1.000
_cell.length_c   1.000
_cell.angle_alpha   90.00
_cell.angle_beta   90.00
_cell.angle_gamma   90.00
#
_symmetry.space_group_name_H-M   'P 1'
#
loop_
_entity.id
_entity.type
_entity.pdbx_description
1 polymer ?
#
loop_
_entity_poly.entity_id
_entity_poly.type
_entity_poly.pdbx_seq_one_letter_code
_entity_poly.pdbx_strand_id
1 'polypeptide(L)'
;MEAADVFDGFIDEDGKFKEEMIISGDVRGLLNLYEASYLGFPGESVMDEARSFARSHLLKIYNTTDQAMAKQLARALELPSHWRIRRSEARWHIEQYKDIEGIVDPSLLELAVLDFNMVQLVYQTDLKELNRWWKELGLPEKLEFARDRLNESFQWAVSLIQEPQFSYCRKIMSKLVCLVNVVDDVYDVYGSMDELQRFTAAILRWNAEELDELPEYMQICFMAVYNTANELAYYTIKQKGFNCLPYIKQATELERGDILKSVERYMKEKGVSEEEAREYIRWRIDQTWKRINEEIVMTTTGRILYSRLAVNLARGHHFMYHYGDANGFPTIEDKDRAMKLLYQPFSIGPMVDL
;
A
#
# COMPACT_ATOMS: atom_id res chain seq x y z
N MET A 1 15.51 18.40 -23.09
CA MET A 1 16.10 17.11 -22.71
C MET A 1 15.07 16.45 -21.86
N GLU A 2 14.34 15.50 -22.43
CA GLU A 2 13.41 14.67 -21.66
C GLU A 2 14.25 13.80 -20.71
N ALA A 3 13.68 13.38 -19.57
CA ALA A 3 14.44 12.61 -18.58
C ALA A 3 14.95 11.29 -19.15
N ALA A 4 14.32 10.80 -20.21
CA ALA A 4 14.65 9.56 -20.88
C ALA A 4 15.82 9.64 -21.88
N ASP A 5 16.24 10.85 -22.30
CA ASP A 5 17.36 11.06 -23.24
C ASP A 5 18.70 10.52 -22.69
N VAL A 6 18.78 10.30 -21.36
CA VAL A 6 19.94 9.67 -20.72
C VAL A 6 20.17 8.23 -21.21
N PHE A 7 19.15 7.60 -21.81
CA PHE A 7 19.23 6.26 -22.35
C PHE A 7 19.67 6.20 -23.82
N ASP A 8 19.74 7.33 -24.54
CA ASP A 8 20.04 7.37 -25.98
C ASP A 8 21.35 6.66 -26.35
N GLY A 9 22.37 6.76 -25.49
CA GLY A 9 23.65 6.08 -25.70
C GLY A 9 23.56 4.54 -25.72
N PHE A 10 22.50 3.99 -25.13
CA PHE A 10 22.23 2.57 -24.98
C PHE A 10 21.20 2.03 -25.98
N ILE A 11 20.68 2.90 -26.86
CA ILE A 11 19.64 2.58 -27.83
C ILE A 11 20.25 2.50 -29.23
N ASP A 12 19.82 1.53 -30.03
CA ASP A 12 20.23 1.35 -31.42
C ASP A 12 19.41 2.22 -32.39
N GLU A 13 19.75 2.17 -33.68
CA GLU A 13 19.06 2.94 -34.73
C GLU A 13 17.59 2.53 -34.90
N ASP A 14 17.20 1.35 -34.42
CA ASP A 14 15.82 0.84 -34.45
C ASP A 14 15.01 1.25 -33.20
N GLY A 15 15.62 1.99 -32.27
CA GLY A 15 14.97 2.44 -31.05
C GLY A 15 14.89 1.36 -29.96
N LYS A 16 15.77 0.35 -29.99
CA LYS A 16 15.83 -0.74 -29.00
C LYS A 16 17.10 -0.67 -28.16
N PHE A 17 17.07 -1.18 -26.93
CA PHE A 17 18.29 -1.33 -26.14
C PHE A 17 19.26 -2.29 -26.84
N LYS A 18 20.53 -1.87 -26.91
CA LYS A 18 21.59 -2.62 -27.58
C LYS A 18 21.89 -3.92 -26.84
N GLU A 19 21.85 -5.04 -27.56
CA GLU A 19 22.16 -6.37 -26.99
C GLU A 19 23.61 -6.47 -26.45
N GLU A 20 24.52 -5.60 -26.89
CA GLU A 20 25.90 -5.52 -26.37
C GLU A 20 25.96 -5.21 -24.86
N MET A 21 24.92 -4.57 -24.32
CA MET A 21 24.79 -4.36 -22.87
C MET A 21 24.77 -5.68 -22.10
N ILE A 22 24.28 -6.76 -22.71
CA ILE A 22 24.19 -8.09 -22.08
C ILE A 22 25.53 -8.81 -22.14
N ILE A 23 26.29 -8.61 -23.22
CA ILE A 23 27.59 -9.24 -23.44
C ILE A 23 28.60 -8.81 -22.35
N SER A 24 28.40 -7.60 -21.79
CA SER A 24 29.20 -7.09 -20.67
C SER A 24 29.09 -7.93 -19.38
N GLY A 25 28.04 -8.76 -19.24
CA GLY A 25 27.77 -9.51 -18.02
C GLY A 25 27.29 -8.64 -16.83
N ASP A 26 26.95 -7.37 -17.07
CA ASP A 26 26.50 -6.44 -16.02
C ASP A 26 25.04 -6.69 -15.61
N VAL A 27 24.84 -7.74 -14.82
CA VAL A 27 23.55 -8.08 -14.21
C VAL A 27 22.99 -6.93 -13.37
N ARG A 28 23.87 -6.16 -12.72
CA ARG A 28 23.46 -5.07 -11.84
C ARG A 28 22.97 -3.86 -12.64
N GLY A 29 23.61 -3.55 -13.76
CA GLY A 29 23.13 -2.57 -14.73
C GLY A 29 21.74 -2.91 -15.25
N LEU A 30 21.51 -4.17 -15.64
CA LEU A 30 20.19 -4.64 -16.09
C LEU A 30 19.12 -4.56 -14.99
N LEU A 31 19.47 -4.92 -13.75
CA LEU A 31 18.56 -4.78 -12.61
C LEU A 31 18.20 -3.31 -12.34
N ASN A 32 19.18 -2.42 -12.38
CA ASN A 32 18.94 -0.98 -12.21
C ASN A 32 18.11 -0.40 -13.36
N LEU A 33 18.32 -0.84 -14.60
CA LEU A 33 17.50 -0.45 -15.75
C LEU A 33 16.06 -0.91 -15.58
N TYR A 34 15.85 -2.16 -15.13
CA TYR A 34 14.54 -2.69 -14.83
C TYR A 34 13.83 -1.86 -13.75
N GLU A 35 14.49 -1.57 -12.62
CA GLU A 35 13.91 -0.77 -11.54
C GLU A 35 13.61 0.67 -11.98
N ALA A 36 14.53 1.31 -12.72
CA ALA A 36 14.35 2.66 -13.24
C ALA A 36 13.17 2.74 -14.23
N SER A 37 12.93 1.70 -15.02
CA SER A 37 11.82 1.65 -15.99
C SER A 37 10.42 1.83 -15.37
N TYR A 38 10.27 1.62 -14.05
CA TYR A 38 9.02 1.84 -13.33
C TYR A 38 8.79 3.30 -12.90
N LEU A 39 9.75 4.18 -13.15
CA LEU A 39 9.63 5.63 -12.91
C LEU A 39 9.12 6.40 -14.13
N GLY A 40 8.89 5.73 -15.26
CA GLY A 40 8.47 6.37 -16.51
C GLY A 40 7.12 7.10 -16.42
N PHE A 41 6.93 8.06 -17.33
CA PHE A 41 5.76 8.93 -17.47
C PHE A 41 4.88 8.53 -18.67
N PRO A 42 3.65 9.07 -18.79
CA PRO A 42 2.84 8.86 -19.98
C PRO A 42 3.58 9.36 -21.24
N GLY A 43 3.65 8.52 -22.26
CA GLY A 43 4.32 8.86 -23.53
C GLY A 43 5.80 8.46 -23.62
N GLU A 44 6.46 8.12 -22.50
CA GLU A 44 7.85 7.66 -22.50
C GLU A 44 7.96 6.19 -22.91
N SER A 45 7.81 5.90 -24.21
CA SER A 45 7.85 4.53 -24.75
C SER A 45 9.19 3.82 -24.52
N VAL A 46 10.28 4.58 -24.44
CA VAL A 46 11.61 4.06 -24.10
C VAL A 46 11.64 3.39 -22.72
N MET A 47 10.83 3.86 -21.77
CA MET A 47 10.77 3.23 -20.44
C MET A 47 10.01 1.90 -20.48
N ASP A 48 9.04 1.74 -21.38
CA ASP A 48 8.37 0.45 -21.59
C ASP A 48 9.30 -0.57 -22.26
N GLU A 49 10.07 -0.10 -23.24
CA GLU A 49 11.04 -0.92 -23.94
C GLU A 49 12.20 -1.32 -23.01
N ALA A 50 12.71 -0.40 -22.18
CA ALA A 50 13.68 -0.68 -21.11
C ALA A 50 13.19 -1.78 -20.17
N ARG A 51 11.93 -1.69 -19.74
CA ARG A 51 11.32 -2.69 -18.86
C ARG A 51 11.26 -4.06 -19.52
N SER A 52 10.77 -4.11 -20.76
CA SER A 52 10.63 -5.34 -21.53
C SER A 52 11.98 -6.00 -21.79
N PHE A 53 12.95 -5.21 -22.27
CA PHE A 53 14.32 -5.62 -22.49
C PHE A 53 14.92 -6.20 -21.21
N ALA A 54 15.05 -5.39 -20.16
CA ALA A 54 15.69 -5.80 -18.92
C ALA A 54 15.01 -7.03 -18.30
N ARG A 55 13.67 -7.05 -18.23
CA ARG A 55 12.93 -8.21 -17.69
C ARG A 55 13.24 -9.50 -18.45
N SER A 56 13.24 -9.45 -19.77
CA SER A 56 13.48 -10.63 -20.61
C SER A 56 14.88 -11.22 -20.39
N HIS A 57 15.90 -10.37 -20.17
CA HIS A 57 17.26 -10.83 -19.92
C HIS A 57 17.47 -11.28 -18.48
N LEU A 58 16.92 -10.56 -17.50
CA LEU A 58 16.97 -10.95 -16.09
C LEU A 58 16.37 -12.36 -15.87
N LEU A 59 15.27 -12.68 -16.56
CA LEU A 59 14.67 -14.03 -16.50
C LEU A 59 15.58 -15.13 -17.06
N LYS A 60 16.39 -14.84 -18.09
CA LYS A 60 17.31 -15.83 -18.70
C LYS A 60 18.50 -16.14 -17.79
N ILE A 61 19.02 -15.14 -17.09
CA ILE A 61 20.22 -15.26 -16.24
C ILE A 61 19.92 -15.61 -14.78
N TYR A 62 18.63 -15.61 -14.39
CA TYR A 62 18.17 -15.89 -13.03
C TYR A 62 18.77 -17.18 -12.45
N ASN A 63 18.86 -18.25 -13.24
CA ASN A 63 19.36 -19.55 -12.80
C ASN A 63 20.90 -19.67 -12.84
N THR A 64 21.60 -18.69 -13.41
CA THR A 64 23.07 -18.74 -13.61
C THR A 64 23.83 -17.76 -12.72
N THR A 65 23.12 -16.94 -11.94
CA THR A 65 23.72 -15.95 -11.04
C THR A 65 23.95 -16.54 -9.64
N ASP A 66 24.75 -15.86 -8.81
CA ASP A 66 25.01 -16.30 -7.44
C ASP A 66 23.74 -16.17 -6.57
N GLN A 67 23.72 -16.87 -5.43
CA GLN A 67 22.53 -16.93 -4.58
C GLN A 67 22.07 -15.56 -4.07
N ALA A 68 22.97 -14.62 -3.80
CA ALA A 68 22.62 -13.30 -3.31
C ALA A 68 21.98 -12.47 -4.42
N MET A 69 22.56 -12.49 -5.62
CA MET A 69 21.98 -11.83 -6.80
C MET A 69 20.65 -12.46 -7.19
N ALA A 70 20.52 -13.79 -7.17
CA ALA A 70 19.27 -14.48 -7.50
C ALA A 70 18.12 -14.04 -6.58
N LYS A 71 18.37 -13.84 -5.28
CA LYS A 71 17.38 -13.28 -4.34
C LYS A 71 16.97 -11.85 -4.73
N GLN A 72 17.91 -11.00 -5.15
CA GLN A 72 17.60 -9.64 -5.61
C GLN A 72 16.76 -9.67 -6.89
N LEU A 73 17.10 -10.53 -7.85
CA LEU A 73 16.35 -10.69 -9.09
C LEU A 73 14.94 -11.23 -8.82
N ALA A 74 14.78 -12.26 -7.98
CA ALA A 74 13.48 -12.78 -7.59
C ALA A 74 12.61 -11.67 -6.99
N ARG A 75 13.20 -10.86 -6.09
CA ARG A 75 12.52 -9.74 -5.46
C ARG A 75 12.10 -8.70 -6.51
N ALA A 76 12.98 -8.20 -7.35
CA ALA A 76 12.60 -7.18 -8.35
C ALA A 76 11.56 -7.69 -9.36
N LEU A 77 11.71 -8.93 -9.84
CA LEU A 77 10.82 -9.52 -10.85
C LEU A 77 9.42 -9.84 -10.31
N GLU A 78 9.28 -10.06 -9.01
CA GLU A 78 8.01 -10.20 -8.29
C GLU A 78 7.24 -8.88 -8.26
N LEU A 79 7.89 -7.80 -7.83
CA LEU A 79 7.33 -6.45 -7.76
C LEU A 79 8.51 -5.45 -7.69
N PRO A 80 8.52 -4.38 -8.50
CA PRO A 80 9.62 -3.42 -8.48
C PRO A 80 9.65 -2.63 -7.17
N SER A 81 10.83 -2.21 -6.75
CA SER A 81 11.07 -1.45 -5.52
C SER A 81 10.17 -0.20 -5.41
N HIS A 82 9.96 0.51 -6.53
CA HIS A 82 9.12 1.71 -6.57
C HIS A 82 7.66 1.44 -6.19
N TRP A 83 7.15 0.23 -6.42
CA TRP A 83 5.78 -0.17 -6.09
C TRP A 83 5.67 -0.82 -4.70
N ARG A 84 6.78 -1.03 -3.99
CA ARG A 84 6.82 -1.61 -2.65
C ARG A 84 6.69 -0.55 -1.56
N ILE A 85 6.09 -0.92 -0.43
CA ILE A 85 6.07 -0.06 0.75
C ILE A 85 7.49 0.08 1.32
N ARG A 86 7.96 1.32 1.49
CA ARG A 86 9.36 1.59 1.84
C ARG A 86 9.79 0.91 3.14
N ARG A 87 8.91 0.82 4.14
CA ARG A 87 9.25 0.22 5.43
C ARG A 87 9.44 -1.30 5.35
N SER A 88 8.61 -2.01 4.58
CA SER A 88 8.85 -3.43 4.31
C SER A 88 10.11 -3.64 3.49
N GLU A 89 10.42 -2.72 2.58
CA GLU A 89 11.62 -2.84 1.75
C GLU A 89 12.89 -2.53 2.55
N ALA A 90 12.85 -1.56 3.46
CA ALA A 90 13.92 -1.32 4.42
C ALA A 90 14.20 -2.56 5.28
N ARG A 91 13.16 -3.25 5.76
CA ARG A 91 13.30 -4.53 6.49
C ARG A 91 14.07 -5.55 5.66
N TRP A 92 13.63 -5.77 4.42
CA TRP A 92 14.24 -6.74 3.52
C TRP A 92 15.69 -6.37 3.20
N HIS A 93 15.98 -5.10 2.92
CA HIS A 93 17.34 -4.63 2.66
C HIS A 93 18.26 -4.79 3.85
N ILE A 94 17.82 -4.49 5.07
CA ILE A 94 18.64 -4.73 6.28
C ILE A 94 18.98 -6.22 6.40
N GLU A 95 18.01 -7.10 6.14
CA GLU A 95 18.21 -8.55 6.17
C GLU A 95 19.18 -9.05 5.09
N GLN A 96 19.20 -8.44 3.90
CA GLN A 96 20.17 -8.81 2.87
C GLN A 96 21.55 -8.18 3.13
N TYR A 97 21.58 -6.91 3.56
CA TYR A 97 22.81 -6.13 3.70
C TYR A 97 23.75 -6.78 4.72
N LYS A 98 23.24 -7.22 5.87
CA LYS A 98 24.03 -7.88 6.92
C LYS A 98 24.81 -9.12 6.47
N ASP A 99 24.39 -9.77 5.37
CA ASP A 99 24.96 -11.02 4.88
C ASP A 99 25.92 -10.79 3.69
N ILE A 100 26.21 -9.54 3.32
CA ILE A 100 27.12 -9.21 2.20
C ILE A 100 28.57 -9.11 2.69
N GLU A 101 29.35 -10.16 2.48
CA GLU A 101 30.75 -10.22 2.88
C GLU A 101 31.60 -9.08 2.25
N GLY A 102 32.41 -8.41 3.08
CA GLY A 102 33.40 -7.41 2.65
C GLY A 102 32.86 -6.06 2.18
N ILE A 103 31.53 -5.84 2.21
CA ILE A 103 30.89 -4.58 1.74
C ILE A 103 30.14 -3.86 2.88
N VAL A 104 29.74 -4.58 3.92
CA VAL A 104 28.95 -4.02 5.03
C VAL A 104 29.72 -2.91 5.74
N ASP A 105 29.10 -1.73 5.79
CA ASP A 105 29.45 -0.66 6.71
C ASP A 105 28.72 -0.94 8.03
N PRO A 106 29.46 -1.27 9.12
CA PRO A 106 28.85 -1.62 10.39
C PRO A 106 28.03 -0.48 10.99
N SER A 107 28.45 0.78 10.79
CA SER A 107 27.75 1.95 11.33
C SER A 107 26.42 2.19 10.60
N LEU A 108 26.39 1.99 9.29
CA LEU A 108 25.13 2.06 8.53
C LEU A 108 24.17 0.94 8.91
N LEU A 109 24.67 -0.29 9.09
CA LEU A 109 23.85 -1.42 9.52
C LEU A 109 23.29 -1.21 10.93
N GLU A 110 24.12 -0.77 11.87
CA GLU A 110 23.70 -0.47 13.24
C GLU A 110 22.63 0.63 13.26
N LEU A 111 22.85 1.74 12.55
CA LEU A 111 21.88 2.82 12.42
C LEU A 111 20.54 2.32 11.84
N ALA A 112 20.59 1.52 10.78
CA ALA A 112 19.40 1.00 10.14
C ALA A 112 18.62 0.05 11.05
N VAL A 113 19.30 -0.82 11.82
CA VAL A 113 18.66 -1.71 12.80
C VAL A 113 18.04 -0.93 13.96
N LEU A 114 18.76 0.05 14.51
CA LEU A 114 18.26 0.87 15.63
C LEU A 114 17.05 1.71 15.20
N ASP A 115 17.12 2.41 14.06
CA ASP A 115 15.96 3.12 13.49
C ASP A 115 14.82 2.14 13.20
N PHE A 116 15.14 0.93 12.71
CA PHE A 116 14.12 -0.06 12.41
C PHE A 116 13.26 -0.36 13.65
N ASN A 117 13.95 -0.72 14.73
CA ASN A 117 13.37 -1.13 16.00
C ASN A 117 12.68 0.04 16.72
N MET A 118 13.26 1.25 16.70
CA MET A 118 12.68 2.42 17.36
C MET A 118 11.31 2.79 16.79
N VAL A 119 11.17 2.84 15.46
CA VAL A 119 9.87 3.14 14.84
C VAL A 119 8.91 1.95 14.96
N GLN A 120 9.39 0.70 14.94
CA GLN A 120 8.55 -0.47 15.23
C GLN A 120 7.94 -0.39 16.63
N LEU A 121 8.69 0.09 17.62
CA LEU A 121 8.17 0.34 18.98
C LEU A 121 7.05 1.40 19.00
N VAL A 122 7.16 2.44 18.15
CA VAL A 122 6.07 3.42 17.97
C VAL A 122 4.82 2.72 17.42
N TYR A 123 4.97 1.86 16.41
CA TYR A 123 3.84 1.11 15.86
C TYR A 123 3.17 0.20 16.89
N GLN A 124 3.97 -0.50 17.70
CA GLN A 124 3.45 -1.36 18.78
C GLN A 124 2.70 -0.55 19.84
N THR A 125 3.18 0.65 20.15
CA THR A 125 2.51 1.58 21.06
C THR A 125 1.17 2.04 20.48
N ASP A 126 1.14 2.43 19.20
CA ASP A 126 -0.10 2.80 18.51
C ASP A 126 -1.11 1.66 18.52
N LEU A 127 -0.65 0.45 18.18
CA LEU A 127 -1.51 -0.73 18.13
C LEU A 127 -2.05 -1.09 19.52
N LYS A 128 -1.29 -0.89 20.60
CA LYS A 128 -1.75 -1.09 21.97
C LYS A 128 -2.90 -0.13 22.33
N GLU A 129 -2.79 1.14 21.94
CA GLU A 129 -3.87 2.12 22.13
C GLU A 129 -5.10 1.78 21.29
N LEU A 130 -4.88 1.41 20.02
CA LEU A 130 -5.96 1.01 19.12
C LEU A 130 -6.68 -0.24 19.61
N ASN A 131 -5.97 -1.22 20.18
CA ASN A 131 -6.58 -2.40 20.80
C ASN A 131 -7.49 -2.03 21.96
N ARG A 132 -7.10 -1.04 22.78
CA ARG A 132 -7.97 -0.54 23.85
C ARG A 132 -9.22 0.11 23.26
N TRP A 133 -9.04 1.03 22.30
CA TRP A 133 -10.15 1.69 21.62
C TRP A 133 -11.13 0.69 20.99
N TRP A 134 -10.62 -0.31 20.27
CA TRP A 134 -11.44 -1.31 19.59
C TRP A 134 -12.27 -2.16 20.55
N LYS A 135 -11.66 -2.57 21.68
CA LYS A 135 -12.36 -3.28 22.76
C LYS A 135 -13.40 -2.41 23.46
N GLU A 136 -13.09 -1.14 23.72
CA GLU A 136 -14.03 -0.20 24.34
C GLU A 136 -15.21 0.14 23.43
N LEU A 137 -14.99 0.12 22.11
CA LEU A 137 -16.04 0.33 21.11
C LEU A 137 -17.03 -0.84 21.08
N GLY A 138 -16.59 -2.06 21.38
CA GLY A 138 -17.42 -3.25 21.54
C GLY A 138 -18.08 -3.77 20.25
N LEU A 139 -17.60 -3.34 19.08
CA LEU A 139 -18.16 -3.78 17.80
C LEU A 139 -17.98 -5.29 17.56
N PRO A 140 -16.81 -5.91 17.82
CA PRO A 140 -16.64 -7.35 17.58
C PRO A 140 -17.65 -8.22 18.34
N GLU A 141 -18.02 -7.82 19.55
CA GLU A 141 -19.00 -8.54 20.37
C GLU A 141 -20.45 -8.23 19.99
N LYS A 142 -20.72 -7.03 19.46
CA LYS A 142 -22.08 -6.59 19.09
C LYS A 142 -22.45 -6.91 17.65
N LEU A 143 -21.46 -7.04 16.78
CA LEU A 143 -21.61 -7.27 15.35
C LEU A 143 -20.81 -8.53 14.98
N GLU A 144 -21.23 -9.69 15.50
CA GLU A 144 -20.52 -10.97 15.30
C GLU A 144 -20.39 -11.41 13.83
N PHE A 145 -21.21 -10.83 12.93
CA PHE A 145 -21.10 -11.04 11.49
C PHE A 145 -19.92 -10.29 10.86
N ALA A 146 -19.46 -9.20 11.49
CA ALA A 146 -18.39 -8.37 10.96
C ALA A 146 -17.03 -8.95 11.30
N ARG A 147 -16.09 -8.84 10.37
CA ARG A 147 -14.73 -9.36 10.51
C ARG A 147 -13.95 -8.49 11.49
N ASP A 148 -13.31 -9.11 12.49
CA ASP A 148 -12.36 -8.42 13.36
C ASP A 148 -11.01 -8.23 12.65
N ARG A 149 -10.82 -7.03 12.09
CA ARG A 149 -9.68 -6.67 11.22
C ARG A 149 -8.81 -5.56 11.77
N LEU A 150 -8.67 -5.44 13.09
CA LEU A 150 -7.88 -4.37 13.68
C LEU A 150 -6.41 -4.39 13.22
N ASN A 151 -5.78 -5.57 13.17
CA ASN A 151 -4.37 -5.69 12.79
C ASN A 151 -4.17 -5.38 11.31
N GLU A 152 -5.03 -5.88 10.44
CA GLU A 152 -5.00 -5.63 8.99
C GLU A 152 -5.31 -4.16 8.68
N SER A 153 -6.24 -3.55 9.41
CA SER A 153 -6.55 -2.11 9.31
C SER A 153 -5.38 -1.25 9.76
N PHE A 154 -4.67 -1.65 10.81
CA PHE A 154 -3.45 -0.98 11.25
C PHE A 154 -2.31 -1.14 10.23
N GLN A 155 -2.18 -2.32 9.64
CA GLN A 155 -1.23 -2.59 8.56
C GLN A 155 -1.48 -1.71 7.33
N TRP A 156 -2.75 -1.53 6.94
CA TRP A 156 -3.15 -0.54 5.95
C TRP A 156 -2.66 0.86 6.32
N ALA A 157 -2.96 1.34 7.53
CA ALA A 157 -2.54 2.67 7.97
C ALA A 157 -1.02 2.83 7.99
N VAL A 158 -0.26 1.80 8.40
CA VAL A 158 1.21 1.80 8.36
C VAL A 158 1.72 1.89 6.92
N SER A 159 1.09 1.20 5.96
CA SER A 159 1.49 1.27 4.55
C SER A 159 1.38 2.69 3.97
N LEU A 160 0.34 3.43 4.38
CA LEU A 160 0.11 4.83 4.00
C LEU A 160 1.04 5.80 4.74
N ILE A 161 1.15 5.65 6.07
CA ILE A 161 1.75 6.63 6.99
C ILE A 161 2.88 5.96 7.80
N GLN A 162 4.06 5.88 7.18
CA GLN A 162 5.18 5.09 7.70
C GLN A 162 6.01 5.86 8.74
N GLU A 163 6.04 7.19 8.68
CA GLU A 163 6.94 7.97 9.52
C GLU A 163 6.47 8.05 10.99
N PRO A 164 7.39 7.93 11.98
CA PRO A 164 7.02 7.80 13.40
C PRO A 164 6.29 9.03 13.97
N GLN A 165 6.64 10.24 13.51
CA GLN A 165 6.03 11.49 13.96
C GLN A 165 4.53 11.62 13.63
N PHE A 166 4.00 10.76 12.75
CA PHE A 166 2.59 10.75 12.36
C PHE A 166 1.77 9.67 13.08
N SER A 167 2.19 9.24 14.28
CA SER A 167 1.46 8.29 15.14
C SER A 167 -0.03 8.62 15.28
N TYR A 168 -0.38 9.87 15.58
CA TYR A 168 -1.78 10.27 15.69
C TYR A 168 -2.56 10.02 14.37
N CYS A 169 -2.00 10.45 13.23
CA CYS A 169 -2.62 10.25 11.92
C CYS A 169 -2.77 8.76 11.57
N ARG A 170 -1.75 7.93 11.88
CA ARG A 170 -1.83 6.47 11.71
C ARG A 170 -2.97 5.87 12.52
N LYS A 171 -3.07 6.21 13.80
CA LYS A 171 -4.13 5.71 14.67
C LYS A 171 -5.50 6.07 14.13
N ILE A 172 -5.70 7.32 13.76
CA ILE A 172 -6.96 7.78 13.17
C ILE A 172 -7.27 7.05 11.87
N MET A 173 -6.30 6.92 10.95
CA MET A 173 -6.48 6.18 9.70
C MET A 173 -6.87 4.72 9.98
N SER A 174 -6.25 4.08 10.98
CA SER A 174 -6.58 2.71 11.38
C SER A 174 -8.01 2.61 11.89
N LYS A 175 -8.46 3.56 12.72
CA LYS A 175 -9.85 3.62 13.19
C LYS A 175 -10.83 3.72 12.01
N LEU A 176 -10.55 4.60 11.05
CA LEU A 176 -11.38 4.78 9.86
C LEU A 176 -11.43 3.50 9.02
N VAL A 177 -10.29 2.85 8.76
CA VAL A 177 -10.24 1.58 8.01
C VAL A 177 -11.00 0.47 8.72
N CYS A 178 -10.88 0.35 10.05
CA CYS A 178 -11.70 -0.61 10.83
C CYS A 178 -13.20 -0.37 10.62
N LEU A 179 -13.63 0.89 10.70
CA LEU A 179 -15.04 1.26 10.58
C LEU A 179 -15.56 1.07 9.16
N VAL A 180 -14.75 1.36 8.14
CA VAL A 180 -15.07 1.06 6.74
C VAL A 180 -15.25 -0.45 6.55
N ASN A 181 -14.37 -1.28 7.09
CA ASN A 181 -14.51 -2.74 7.02
C ASN A 181 -15.81 -3.24 7.69
N VAL A 182 -16.21 -2.66 8.83
CA VAL A 182 -17.50 -3.01 9.47
C VAL A 182 -18.68 -2.56 8.61
N VAL A 183 -18.62 -1.36 8.03
CA VAL A 183 -19.66 -0.87 7.13
C VAL A 183 -19.75 -1.78 5.90
N ASP A 184 -18.63 -2.15 5.29
CA ASP A 184 -18.55 -3.12 4.18
C ASP A 184 -19.29 -4.43 4.53
N ASP A 185 -19.01 -5.01 5.71
CA ASP A 185 -19.69 -6.23 6.18
C ASP A 185 -21.21 -6.03 6.40
N VAL A 186 -21.66 -4.83 6.77
CA VAL A 186 -23.09 -4.51 6.83
C VAL A 186 -23.72 -4.60 5.44
N TYR A 187 -23.08 -4.08 4.39
CA TYR A 187 -23.63 -4.10 3.02
C TYR A 187 -23.52 -5.49 2.36
N ASP A 188 -22.41 -6.19 2.58
CA ASP A 188 -22.09 -7.42 1.84
C ASP A 188 -22.62 -8.69 2.49
N VAL A 189 -22.72 -8.72 3.83
CA VAL A 189 -23.00 -9.96 4.57
C VAL A 189 -24.38 -9.95 5.21
N TYR A 190 -24.79 -8.85 5.81
CA TYR A 190 -25.88 -8.88 6.80
C TYR A 190 -27.12 -8.06 6.43
N GLY A 191 -26.95 -6.84 5.90
CA GLY A 191 -28.06 -5.91 5.67
C GLY A 191 -28.96 -6.31 4.52
N SER A 192 -30.28 -6.22 4.72
CA SER A 192 -31.24 -6.32 3.63
C SER A 192 -31.30 -5.03 2.80
N MET A 193 -31.69 -5.10 1.52
CA MET A 193 -31.75 -3.93 0.64
C MET A 193 -32.52 -2.74 1.25
N ASP A 194 -33.67 -2.98 1.90
CA ASP A 194 -34.49 -1.92 2.52
C ASP A 194 -33.81 -1.32 3.76
N GLU A 195 -33.10 -2.11 4.55
CA GLU A 195 -32.28 -1.62 5.66
C GLU A 195 -31.08 -0.80 5.15
N LEU A 196 -30.39 -1.29 4.11
CA LEU A 196 -29.25 -0.62 3.51
C LEU A 196 -29.61 0.73 2.87
N GLN A 197 -30.80 0.86 2.30
CA GLN A 197 -31.30 2.15 1.80
C GLN A 197 -31.48 3.17 2.94
N ARG A 198 -32.04 2.74 4.08
CA ARG A 198 -32.21 3.61 5.26
C ARG A 198 -30.88 3.94 5.92
N PHE A 199 -30.01 2.95 6.09
CA PHE A 199 -28.65 3.14 6.58
C PHE A 199 -27.86 4.08 5.66
N THR A 200 -28.10 3.98 4.35
CA THR A 200 -27.54 4.90 3.37
C THR A 200 -27.98 6.33 3.59
N ALA A 201 -29.29 6.55 3.71
CA ALA A 201 -29.85 7.87 3.98
C ALA A 201 -29.27 8.48 5.26
N ALA A 202 -29.19 7.69 6.35
CA ALA A 202 -28.64 8.14 7.63
C ALA A 202 -27.18 8.60 7.50
N ILE A 203 -26.32 7.80 6.83
CA ILE A 203 -24.91 8.17 6.60
C ILE A 203 -24.79 9.44 5.75
N LEU A 204 -25.56 9.58 4.67
CA LEU A 204 -25.52 10.75 3.78
C LEU A 204 -25.94 12.03 4.50
N ARG A 205 -27.04 11.96 5.25
CA ARG A 205 -27.54 13.10 6.02
C ARG A 205 -26.68 13.39 7.23
N TRP A 206 -25.95 12.38 7.72
CA TRP A 206 -25.13 12.44 8.91
C TRP A 206 -25.94 12.91 10.13
N ASN A 207 -27.17 12.40 10.25
CA ASN A 207 -28.12 12.80 11.27
C ASN A 207 -28.41 11.65 12.23
N ALA A 208 -28.06 11.83 13.51
CA ALA A 208 -28.32 10.84 14.55
C ALA A 208 -29.81 10.72 14.94
N GLU A 209 -30.65 11.67 14.53
CA GLU A 209 -32.10 11.60 14.79
C GLU A 209 -32.80 10.54 13.95
N GLU A 210 -32.16 10.03 12.88
CA GLU A 210 -32.72 8.98 12.01
C GLU A 210 -32.39 7.56 12.51
N LEU A 211 -31.76 7.43 13.69
CA LEU A 211 -31.39 6.14 14.28
C LEU A 211 -32.60 5.28 14.64
N ASP A 212 -33.71 5.90 15.06
CA ASP A 212 -34.92 5.18 15.48
C ASP A 212 -35.53 4.34 14.34
N GLU A 213 -35.21 4.66 13.08
CA GLU A 213 -35.68 3.93 11.89
C GLU A 213 -34.75 2.76 11.49
N LEU A 214 -33.58 2.65 12.13
CA LEU A 214 -32.59 1.61 11.83
C LEU A 214 -32.68 0.45 12.81
N PRO A 215 -32.39 -0.79 12.38
CA PRO A 215 -32.17 -1.91 13.30
C PRO A 215 -31.01 -1.63 14.28
N GLU A 216 -31.07 -2.20 15.48
CA GLU A 216 -30.09 -1.97 16.56
C GLU A 216 -28.63 -2.13 16.10
N TYR A 217 -28.31 -3.16 15.32
CA TYR A 217 -26.94 -3.39 14.83
C TYR A 217 -26.44 -2.26 13.90
N MET A 218 -27.31 -1.70 13.06
CA MET A 218 -27.00 -0.54 12.21
C MET A 218 -26.89 0.74 13.03
N GLN A 219 -27.68 0.89 14.09
CA GLN A 219 -27.54 2.02 15.00
C GLN A 219 -26.17 2.01 15.69
N ILE A 220 -25.74 0.83 16.18
CA ILE A 220 -24.42 0.63 16.79
C ILE A 220 -23.31 0.97 15.78
N CYS A 221 -23.40 0.44 14.56
CA CYS A 221 -22.44 0.72 13.49
C CYS A 221 -22.39 2.23 13.14
N PHE A 222 -23.55 2.85 12.90
CA PHE A 222 -23.66 4.27 12.60
C PHE A 222 -23.04 5.12 13.71
N MET A 223 -23.37 4.84 14.97
CA MET A 223 -22.87 5.61 16.11
C MET A 223 -21.36 5.48 16.27
N ALA A 224 -20.79 4.31 15.98
CA ALA A 224 -19.34 4.14 15.97
C ALA A 224 -18.64 5.00 14.89
N VAL A 225 -19.19 5.02 13.66
CA VAL A 225 -18.70 5.89 12.57
C VAL A 225 -18.86 7.36 12.94
N TYR A 226 -20.07 7.75 13.34
CA TYR A 226 -20.44 9.12 13.67
C TYR A 226 -19.57 9.67 14.81
N ASN A 227 -19.44 8.96 15.92
CA ASN A 227 -18.66 9.44 17.07
C ASN A 227 -17.17 9.55 16.74
N THR A 228 -16.61 8.56 16.04
CA THR A 228 -15.17 8.56 15.69
C THR A 228 -14.84 9.70 14.73
N ALA A 229 -15.67 9.93 13.71
CA ALA A 229 -15.47 11.02 12.76
C ALA A 229 -15.68 12.41 13.39
N ASN A 230 -16.66 12.55 14.30
CA ASN A 230 -16.86 13.80 15.03
C ASN A 230 -15.74 14.07 16.06
N GLU A 231 -15.18 13.04 16.71
CA GLU A 231 -14.00 13.17 17.58
C GLU A 231 -12.82 13.75 16.79
N LEU A 232 -12.58 13.23 15.58
CA LEU A 232 -11.54 13.73 14.69
C LEU A 232 -11.82 15.16 14.21
N ALA A 233 -13.07 15.47 13.85
CA ALA A 233 -13.47 16.82 13.46
C ALA A 233 -13.22 17.82 14.60
N TYR A 234 -13.61 17.48 15.82
CA TYR A 234 -13.34 18.30 16.99
C TYR A 234 -11.83 18.50 17.22
N TYR A 235 -11.03 17.44 17.12
CA TYR A 235 -9.57 17.53 17.25
C TYR A 235 -8.96 18.47 16.20
N THR A 236 -9.33 18.32 14.92
CA THR A 236 -8.78 19.13 13.83
C THR A 236 -9.17 20.60 13.94
N ILE A 237 -10.42 20.88 14.34
CA ILE A 237 -10.86 22.25 14.63
C ILE A 237 -10.03 22.83 15.79
N LYS A 238 -9.93 22.10 16.89
CA LYS A 238 -9.23 22.56 18.11
C LYS A 238 -7.73 22.79 17.89
N GLN A 239 -7.06 21.89 17.18
CA GLN A 239 -5.59 21.88 17.08
C GLN A 239 -5.06 22.58 15.82
N LYS A 240 -5.86 22.61 14.74
CA LYS A 240 -5.42 23.05 13.41
C LYS A 240 -6.33 24.11 12.80
N GLY A 241 -7.47 24.42 13.43
CA GLY A 241 -8.38 25.46 12.97
C GLY A 241 -9.14 25.11 11.69
N PHE A 242 -9.19 23.83 11.28
CA PHE A 242 -9.95 23.39 10.12
C PHE A 242 -10.89 22.25 10.47
N ASN A 243 -12.07 22.23 9.82
CA ASN A 243 -13.04 21.16 9.99
C ASN A 243 -12.81 20.06 8.94
N CYS A 244 -12.41 18.87 9.38
CA CYS A 244 -12.21 17.74 8.47
C CYS A 244 -13.48 16.97 8.11
N LEU A 245 -14.60 17.21 8.83
CA LEU A 245 -15.83 16.42 8.69
C LEU A 245 -16.38 16.36 7.26
N PRO A 246 -16.41 17.46 6.47
CA PRO A 246 -16.90 17.40 5.08
C PRO A 246 -16.13 16.40 4.21
N TYR A 247 -14.81 16.29 4.41
CA TYR A 247 -13.97 15.36 3.65
C TYR A 247 -14.22 13.90 4.04
N ILE A 248 -14.50 13.64 5.32
CA ILE A 248 -14.85 12.29 5.80
C ILE A 248 -16.19 11.85 5.20
N LYS A 249 -17.20 12.74 5.20
CA LYS A 249 -18.50 12.47 4.58
C LYS A 249 -18.36 12.16 3.09
N GLN A 250 -17.58 12.96 2.37
CA GLN A 250 -17.33 12.72 0.95
C GLN A 250 -16.64 11.38 0.69
N ALA A 251 -15.69 10.95 1.54
CA ALA A 251 -15.06 9.64 1.41
C ALA A 251 -16.07 8.50 1.57
N THR A 252 -16.96 8.59 2.57
CA THR A 252 -18.03 7.60 2.76
C THR A 252 -19.05 7.55 1.63
N GLU A 253 -19.17 8.61 0.82
CA GLU A 253 -20.00 8.64 -0.39
C GLU A 253 -19.35 7.91 -1.57
N LEU A 254 -18.02 7.95 -1.68
CA LEU A 254 -17.26 7.41 -2.81
C LEU A 254 -17.05 5.89 -2.74
N GLU A 255 -17.03 5.29 -1.55
CA GLU A 255 -16.85 3.84 -1.34
C GLU A 255 -18.09 3.01 -1.76
N ARG A 256 -19.20 3.65 -2.13
CA ARG A 256 -20.53 3.02 -2.30
C ARG A 256 -20.85 2.56 -3.71
N GLY A 257 -19.85 2.52 -4.58
CA GLY A 257 -20.02 1.95 -5.91
C GLY A 257 -20.02 0.43 -5.80
N ASP A 258 -21.08 -0.22 -6.26
CA ASP A 258 -21.08 -1.65 -6.53
C ASP A 258 -20.05 -1.92 -7.64
N ILE A 259 -18.79 -2.11 -7.25
CA ILE A 259 -17.72 -2.42 -8.19
C ILE A 259 -17.87 -3.91 -8.49
N LEU A 260 -18.74 -4.24 -9.45
CA LEU A 260 -18.50 -5.37 -10.34
C LEU A 260 -17.00 -5.38 -10.58
N LYS A 261 -16.31 -6.45 -10.12
CA LYS A 261 -14.85 -6.52 -10.15
C LYS A 261 -14.42 -6.05 -11.53
N SER A 262 -13.49 -5.11 -11.60
CA SER A 262 -13.17 -4.40 -12.85
C SER A 262 -12.93 -5.34 -14.04
N VAL A 263 -12.43 -6.54 -13.75
CA VAL A 263 -12.33 -7.70 -14.65
C VAL A 263 -13.69 -8.19 -15.17
N GLU A 264 -14.61 -8.60 -14.30
CA GLU A 264 -15.95 -9.08 -14.66
C GLU A 264 -16.73 -8.03 -15.46
N ARG A 265 -16.64 -6.77 -15.04
CA ARG A 265 -17.22 -5.64 -15.77
C ARG A 265 -16.68 -5.56 -17.19
N TYR A 266 -15.36 -5.59 -17.35
CA TYR A 266 -14.71 -5.50 -18.65
C TYR A 266 -15.03 -6.71 -19.54
N MET A 267 -15.05 -7.92 -18.97
CA MET A 267 -15.49 -9.13 -19.68
C MET A 267 -16.91 -8.97 -20.22
N LYS A 268 -17.85 -8.48 -19.40
CA LYS A 268 -19.24 -8.28 -19.82
C LYS A 268 -19.38 -7.18 -20.88
N GLU A 269 -18.64 -6.08 -20.73
CA GLU A 269 -18.70 -4.94 -21.65
C GLU A 269 -18.03 -5.21 -23.00
N LYS A 270 -16.97 -6.04 -23.03
CA LYS A 270 -16.16 -6.28 -24.23
C LYS A 270 -16.29 -7.68 -24.82
N GLY A 271 -16.94 -8.61 -24.10
CA GLY A 271 -17.10 -10.00 -24.54
C GLY A 271 -15.79 -10.77 -24.60
N VAL A 272 -14.80 -10.41 -23.78
CA VAL A 272 -13.46 -10.99 -23.76
C VAL A 272 -13.31 -12.06 -22.68
N SER A 273 -12.25 -12.86 -22.79
CA SER A 273 -11.88 -13.82 -21.74
C SER A 273 -11.44 -13.12 -20.45
N GLU A 274 -11.44 -13.86 -19.34
CA GLU A 274 -10.95 -13.36 -18.05
C GLU A 274 -9.46 -12.99 -18.12
N GLU A 275 -8.66 -13.74 -18.88
CA GLU A 275 -7.24 -13.51 -19.06
C GLU A 275 -6.97 -12.16 -19.74
N GLU A 276 -7.63 -11.91 -20.89
CA GLU A 276 -7.56 -10.62 -21.60
C GLU A 276 -8.05 -9.46 -20.72
N ALA A 277 -9.11 -9.67 -19.94
CA ALA A 277 -9.59 -8.65 -19.00
C ALA A 277 -8.56 -8.36 -17.90
N ARG A 278 -7.92 -9.37 -17.33
CA ARG A 278 -6.84 -9.20 -16.33
C ARG A 278 -5.63 -8.49 -16.92
N GLU A 279 -5.24 -8.80 -18.15
CA GLU A 279 -4.18 -8.09 -18.86
C GLU A 279 -4.51 -6.62 -19.06
N TYR A 280 -5.73 -6.31 -19.48
CA TYR A 280 -6.20 -4.93 -19.61
C TYR A 280 -6.15 -4.18 -18.27
N ILE A 281 -6.60 -4.80 -17.18
CA ILE A 281 -6.55 -4.18 -15.85
C ILE A 281 -5.09 -3.98 -15.39
N ARG A 282 -4.17 -4.93 -15.64
CA ARG A 282 -2.74 -4.75 -15.37
C ARG A 282 -2.14 -3.58 -16.15
N TRP A 283 -2.48 -3.45 -17.43
CA TRP A 283 -2.09 -2.31 -18.24
C TRP A 283 -2.66 -1.01 -17.67
N ARG A 284 -3.93 -0.98 -17.24
CA ARG A 284 -4.53 0.20 -16.60
C ARG A 284 -3.81 0.60 -15.30
N ILE A 285 -3.41 -0.37 -14.48
CA ILE A 285 -2.62 -0.13 -13.27
C ILE A 285 -1.28 0.52 -13.64
N ASP A 286 -0.58 -0.03 -14.63
CA ASP A 286 0.69 0.52 -15.11
C ASP A 286 0.54 1.96 -15.64
N GLN A 287 -0.44 2.23 -16.50
CA GLN A 287 -0.68 3.59 -17.00
C GLN A 287 -1.06 4.57 -15.87
N THR A 288 -1.72 4.09 -14.83
CA THR A 288 -2.03 4.90 -13.64
C THR A 288 -0.77 5.21 -12.85
N TRP A 289 0.15 4.25 -12.71
CA TRP A 289 1.46 4.46 -12.11
C TRP A 289 2.29 5.52 -12.84
N LYS A 290 2.28 5.52 -14.18
CA LYS A 290 2.95 6.55 -14.97
C LYS A 290 2.43 7.96 -14.68
N ARG A 291 1.10 8.11 -14.59
CA ARG A 291 0.48 9.40 -14.20
C ARG A 291 0.85 9.80 -12.77
N ILE A 292 0.85 8.84 -11.84
CA ILE A 292 1.31 9.08 -10.47
C ILE A 292 2.76 9.59 -10.48
N ASN A 293 3.65 8.98 -11.27
CA ASN A 293 5.04 9.40 -11.38
C ASN A 293 5.19 10.84 -11.87
N GLU A 294 4.49 11.19 -12.95
CA GLU A 294 4.47 12.55 -13.50
C GLU A 294 3.97 13.57 -12.46
N GLU A 295 2.84 13.28 -11.80
CA GLU A 295 2.25 14.16 -10.78
C GLU A 295 3.18 14.37 -9.58
N ILE A 296 3.90 13.34 -9.12
CA ILE A 296 4.88 13.48 -8.02
C ILE A 296 5.96 14.48 -8.39
N VAL A 297 6.50 14.40 -9.61
CA VAL A 297 7.60 15.26 -10.05
C VAL A 297 7.11 16.70 -10.25
N MET A 298 5.87 16.87 -10.74
CA MET A 298 5.24 18.19 -10.89
C MET A 298 4.72 18.77 -9.56
N THR A 299 4.78 18.01 -8.46
CA THR A 299 4.25 18.44 -7.16
C THR A 299 5.10 19.56 -6.56
N THR A 300 4.45 20.70 -6.27
CA THR A 300 5.06 21.80 -5.51
C THR A 300 5.30 21.45 -4.03
N THR A 301 6.26 22.11 -3.38
CA THR A 301 6.64 21.88 -1.98
C THR A 301 5.45 21.86 -1.00
N GLY A 302 4.41 22.67 -1.25
CA GLY A 302 3.21 22.73 -0.41
C GLY A 302 2.28 21.50 -0.49
N ARG A 303 2.49 20.60 -1.45
CA ARG A 303 1.67 19.40 -1.68
C ARG A 303 2.43 18.07 -1.54
N ILE A 304 3.71 18.11 -1.21
CA ILE A 304 4.58 16.93 -1.18
C ILE A 304 4.08 15.80 -0.27
N LEU A 305 3.40 16.14 0.83
CA LEU A 305 2.80 15.15 1.73
C LEU A 305 1.60 14.44 1.09
N TYR A 306 0.77 15.16 0.32
CA TYR A 306 -0.37 14.57 -0.37
C TYR A 306 0.07 13.60 -1.46
N SER A 307 1.04 13.99 -2.28
CA SER A 307 1.58 13.11 -3.32
C SER A 307 2.26 11.89 -2.73
N ARG A 308 2.97 12.03 -1.59
CA ARG A 308 3.52 10.89 -0.86
C ARG A 308 2.43 9.93 -0.36
N LEU A 309 1.33 10.45 0.17
CA LEU A 309 0.20 9.62 0.59
C LEU A 309 -0.45 8.89 -0.59
N ALA A 310 -0.63 9.55 -1.74
CA ALA A 310 -1.19 8.92 -2.94
C ALA A 310 -0.31 7.76 -3.44
N VAL A 311 1.01 7.95 -3.47
CA VAL A 311 1.97 6.88 -3.83
C VAL A 311 1.93 5.75 -2.82
N ASN A 312 1.95 6.09 -1.53
CA ASN A 312 1.92 5.08 -0.48
C ASN A 312 0.59 4.31 -0.47
N LEU A 313 -0.53 4.93 -0.86
CA LEU A 313 -1.80 4.25 -1.07
C LEU A 313 -1.65 3.20 -2.18
N ALA A 314 -1.08 3.55 -3.33
CA ALA A 314 -0.84 2.60 -4.42
C ALA A 314 0.12 1.46 -4.01
N ARG A 315 1.19 1.77 -3.26
CA ARG A 315 2.10 0.77 -2.66
C ARG A 315 1.39 -0.12 -1.64
N GLY A 316 0.51 0.45 -0.83
CA GLY A 316 -0.31 -0.25 0.15
C GLY A 316 -1.22 -1.26 -0.52
N HIS A 317 -1.86 -0.89 -1.63
CA HIS A 317 -2.66 -1.84 -2.43
C HIS A 317 -1.80 -3.00 -2.94
N HIS A 318 -0.63 -2.74 -3.51
CA HIS A 318 0.27 -3.82 -3.90
C HIS A 318 0.67 -4.69 -2.71
N PHE A 319 0.98 -4.08 -1.56
CA PHE A 319 1.33 -4.84 -0.36
C PHE A 319 0.18 -5.74 0.13
N MET A 320 -1.05 -5.22 0.15
CA MET A 320 -2.23 -5.91 0.67
C MET A 320 -2.85 -6.91 -0.31
N TYR A 321 -2.63 -6.71 -1.62
CA TYR A 321 -3.29 -7.54 -2.64
C TYR A 321 -2.35 -8.41 -3.48
N HIS A 322 -1.05 -8.46 -3.13
CA HIS A 322 -0.07 -9.21 -3.93
C HIS A 322 -0.37 -10.71 -4.03
N TYR A 323 -0.73 -11.34 -2.91
CA TYR A 323 -0.96 -12.79 -2.82
C TYR A 323 -2.45 -13.18 -2.67
N GLY A 324 -3.36 -12.23 -2.84
CA GLY A 324 -4.79 -12.42 -2.57
C GLY A 324 -5.35 -11.27 -1.76
N ASP A 325 -6.46 -11.48 -1.05
CA ASP A 325 -7.05 -10.45 -0.20
C ASP A 325 -6.47 -10.50 1.23
N ALA A 326 -5.37 -9.79 1.48
CA ALA A 326 -4.75 -9.78 2.81
C ALA A 326 -5.60 -9.08 3.88
N ASN A 327 -6.56 -8.24 3.48
CA ASN A 327 -7.45 -7.56 4.42
C ASN A 327 -8.55 -8.49 4.91
N GLY A 328 -9.20 -9.21 3.99
CA GLY A 328 -10.28 -10.15 4.31
C GLY A 328 -9.80 -11.54 4.70
N PHE A 329 -8.76 -12.08 4.05
CA PHE A 329 -8.31 -13.46 4.17
C PHE A 329 -6.78 -13.58 4.06
N PRO A 330 -6.02 -13.08 5.05
CA PRO A 330 -4.56 -13.03 4.99
C PRO A 330 -3.93 -14.42 4.88
N THR A 331 -3.04 -14.58 3.89
CA THR A 331 -2.24 -15.79 3.70
C THR A 331 -1.14 -15.91 4.77
N ILE A 332 -0.36 -17.00 4.71
CA ILE A 332 0.81 -17.18 5.60
C ILE A 332 1.86 -16.10 5.28
N GLU A 333 2.06 -15.80 4.00
CA GLU A 333 2.99 -14.78 3.51
C GLU A 333 2.58 -13.38 3.97
N ASP A 334 1.29 -13.05 3.96
CA ASP A 334 0.78 -11.78 4.47
C ASP A 334 1.05 -11.63 5.96
N LYS A 335 0.78 -12.68 6.74
CA LYS A 335 1.03 -12.70 8.18
C LYS A 335 2.52 -12.59 8.49
N ASP A 336 3.39 -13.28 7.76
CA ASP A 336 4.85 -13.18 7.96
C ASP A 336 5.36 -11.75 7.72
N ARG A 337 4.90 -11.12 6.63
CA ARG A 337 5.26 -9.72 6.34
C ARG A 337 4.77 -8.76 7.42
N ALA A 338 3.53 -8.94 7.90
CA ALA A 338 2.98 -8.17 9.01
C ALA A 338 3.77 -8.39 10.31
N MET A 339 4.13 -9.65 10.61
CA MET A 339 4.91 -10.03 11.79
C MET A 339 6.28 -9.35 11.82
N LYS A 340 7.01 -9.39 10.71
CA LYS A 340 8.33 -8.74 10.58
C LYS A 340 8.23 -7.22 10.68
N LEU A 341 7.19 -6.64 10.09
CA LEU A 341 7.00 -5.19 10.08
C LEU A 341 6.63 -4.66 11.47
N LEU A 342 5.71 -5.32 12.17
CA LEU A 342 5.05 -4.76 13.35
C LEU A 342 5.53 -5.34 14.69
N TYR A 343 5.96 -6.60 14.73
CA TYR A 343 6.15 -7.31 16.00
C TYR A 343 7.54 -7.88 16.23
N GLN A 344 8.29 -8.22 15.17
CA GLN A 344 9.59 -8.86 15.27
C GLN A 344 10.73 -7.84 15.09
N PRO A 345 11.37 -7.37 16.18
CA PRO A 345 12.52 -6.49 16.07
C PRO A 345 13.72 -7.25 15.54
N PHE A 346 14.70 -6.51 15.02
CA PHE A 346 16.04 -7.04 14.80
C PHE A 346 16.74 -7.28 16.14
N SER A 347 17.51 -8.37 16.23
CA SER A 347 18.36 -8.62 17.38
C SER A 347 19.47 -7.57 17.47
N ILE A 348 19.59 -6.93 18.62
CA ILE A 348 20.71 -6.06 18.96
C ILE A 348 21.73 -6.95 19.70
N GLY A 349 22.46 -7.76 18.95
CA GLY A 349 23.63 -8.47 19.49
C GLY A 349 24.81 -7.51 19.70
N PRO A 350 25.97 -7.96 20.24
CA PRO A 350 27.18 -7.16 20.17
C PRO A 350 27.51 -6.97 18.68
N MET A 351 27.12 -5.83 18.12
CA MET A 351 27.47 -5.43 16.74
C MET A 351 28.94 -5.00 16.62
N VAL A 352 29.73 -5.29 17.65
CA VAL A 352 31.13 -4.96 17.79
C VAL A 352 31.83 -6.21 18.31
N ASP A 353 32.20 -7.07 17.36
CA ASP A 353 33.36 -7.98 17.40
C ASP A 353 33.50 -8.52 15.96
N LEU A 354 33.80 -7.62 15.02
CA LEU A 354 34.24 -7.91 13.65
C LEU A 354 35.68 -7.46 13.48
#